data_AF-A0A3N4I5U2-F1
#
_entry.id   AF-A0A3N4I5U2-F1
#
_cell.length_a   1.000
_cell.length_b   1.000
_cell.length_c   1.000
_cell.angle_alpha   90.00
_cell.angle_beta   90.00
_cell.angle_gamma   90.00
#
_symmetry.space_group_name_H-M   'P 1'
#
loop_
_entity.id
_entity.type
_entity.pdbx_description
1 polymer ?
#
loop_
_entity_poly.entity_id
_entity_poly.type
_entity_poly.pdbx_seq_one_letter_code
_entity_poly.pdbx_strand_id
1 'polypeptide(L)'
;TIRSIIPLDSLTEQISIFLYTHVVLANDPTYAWNGREGPVIEVEAKLGQLFDSNLQERLSLPVESDCIISSRDSRLRTNFRSSMTEKQHRDLNQFLNQCFQESQPRPGQPVSRVPMKYVHTKERDTFHELPPSQYSLFPPSLKDYFFSRGKPRVRVTTDTKTEKVLHSIVKARIADLNVFCPNSLFDFRISVNIELPWKGQVGPVSERQGKERCKDRMSYKHLAYQIDLTQV
;
A
#
# COMPACT_ATOMS: atom_id res chain seq x y z
N THR A 1 24.76 2.29 -24.19
CA THR A 1 26.14 2.30 -23.64
C THR A 1 27.10 1.73 -24.67
N ILE A 2 28.43 1.76 -24.45
CA ILE A 2 29.42 1.11 -25.34
C ILE A 2 29.13 -0.40 -25.52
N ARG A 3 28.38 -1.00 -24.59
CA ARG A 3 27.92 -2.38 -24.63
C ARG A 3 26.58 -2.59 -25.34
N SER A 4 25.99 -1.55 -25.93
CA SER A 4 24.64 -1.57 -26.53
C SER A 4 23.53 -2.05 -25.57
N ILE A 5 23.75 -1.91 -24.25
CA ILE A 5 22.74 -2.16 -23.22
C ILE A 5 22.28 -0.85 -22.60
N ILE A 6 21.04 -0.82 -22.13
CA ILE A 6 20.48 0.24 -21.30
C ILE A 6 20.67 -0.19 -19.84
N PRO A 7 21.55 0.46 -19.05
CA PRO A 7 21.70 0.14 -17.65
C PRO A 7 20.46 0.58 -16.89
N LEU A 8 20.10 -0.16 -15.84
CA LEU A 8 19.11 0.32 -14.88
C LEU A 8 19.68 1.53 -14.13
N ASP A 9 18.83 2.51 -13.86
CA ASP A 9 19.17 3.56 -12.93
C ASP A 9 19.24 2.99 -11.49
N SER A 10 20.00 3.68 -10.64
CA SER A 10 20.24 3.22 -9.29
C SER A 10 18.97 3.11 -8.45
N LEU A 11 17.96 3.95 -8.68
CA LEU A 11 16.73 3.92 -7.88
C LEU A 11 15.92 2.67 -8.25
N THR A 12 15.74 2.41 -9.55
CA THR A 12 15.05 1.21 -10.04
C THR A 12 15.76 -0.07 -9.62
N GLU A 13 17.08 -0.11 -9.68
CA GLU A 13 17.86 -1.26 -9.21
C GLU A 13 17.63 -1.53 -7.72
N GLN A 14 17.71 -0.51 -6.87
CA GLN A 14 17.52 -0.67 -5.43
C GLN A 14 16.08 -1.06 -5.05
N ILE A 15 15.07 -0.51 -5.74
CA ILE A 15 13.67 -0.94 -5.58
C ILE A 15 13.53 -2.41 -6.00
N SER A 16 14.16 -2.80 -7.11
CA SER A 16 14.13 -4.19 -7.60
C SER A 16 14.78 -5.15 -6.60
N ILE A 17 15.93 -4.79 -6.01
CA ILE A 17 16.59 -5.57 -4.95
C ILE A 17 15.70 -5.67 -3.71
N PHE A 18 15.07 -4.57 -3.30
CA PHE A 18 14.15 -4.54 -2.17
C PHE A 18 12.97 -5.51 -2.38
N LEU A 19 12.30 -5.44 -3.54
CA LEU A 19 11.19 -6.33 -3.88
C LEU A 19 11.65 -7.78 -4.01
N TYR A 20 12.77 -8.04 -4.68
CA TYR A 20 13.32 -9.39 -4.79
C TYR A 20 13.61 -10.01 -3.43
N THR A 21 14.22 -9.24 -2.53
CA THR A 21 14.56 -9.69 -1.17
C THR A 21 13.32 -10.02 -0.33
N HIS A 22 12.29 -9.17 -0.37
CA HIS A 22 11.14 -9.28 0.53
C HIS A 22 9.93 -10.02 -0.06
N VAL A 23 9.87 -10.19 -1.37
CA VAL A 23 8.75 -10.84 -2.07
C VAL A 23 9.17 -12.18 -2.68
N VAL A 24 10.37 -12.27 -3.26
CA VAL A 24 10.80 -13.47 -4.02
C VAL A 24 11.64 -14.41 -3.16
N LEU A 25 12.67 -13.90 -2.49
CA LEU A 25 13.59 -14.72 -1.68
C LEU A 25 13.00 -15.16 -0.35
N ALA A 26 12.09 -14.37 0.22
CA ALA A 26 11.50 -14.62 1.52
C ALA A 26 10.45 -15.75 1.43
N ASN A 27 10.90 -17.01 1.21
CA ASN A 27 10.14 -18.27 1.21
C ASN A 27 8.63 -18.01 1.11
N ASP A 28 8.17 -17.68 -0.10
CA ASP A 28 6.86 -17.08 -0.33
C ASP A 28 5.79 -17.85 0.46
N PRO A 29 5.24 -17.24 1.54
CA PRO A 29 4.31 -17.94 2.41
C PRO A 29 2.96 -18.18 1.72
N THR A 30 2.74 -17.56 0.56
CA THR A 30 1.58 -17.79 -0.31
C THR A 30 1.78 -18.99 -1.23
N TYR A 31 3.03 -19.39 -1.51
CA TYR A 31 3.36 -20.50 -2.41
C TYR A 31 3.00 -21.88 -1.83
N ALA A 32 2.97 -22.01 -0.49
CA ALA A 32 2.49 -23.21 0.18
C ALA A 32 0.95 -23.38 0.11
N TRP A 33 0.24 -22.39 -0.43
CA TRP A 33 -1.22 -22.34 -0.43
C TRP A 33 -1.78 -22.37 -1.86
N ASN A 34 -2.35 -23.52 -2.24
CA ASN A 34 -2.90 -23.73 -3.59
C ASN A 34 -4.32 -23.19 -3.80
N GLY A 35 -4.86 -22.40 -2.86
CA GLY A 35 -6.25 -21.91 -2.88
C GLY A 35 -6.38 -20.39 -3.03
N ARG A 36 -7.50 -19.91 -3.59
CA ARG A 36 -7.82 -18.46 -3.72
C ARG A 36 -8.03 -17.73 -2.37
N GLU A 37 -7.98 -18.44 -1.26
CA GLU A 37 -8.29 -17.94 0.09
C GLU A 37 -7.07 -17.88 1.00
N GLY A 38 -5.87 -17.94 0.41
CA GLY A 38 -4.60 -17.92 1.14
C GLY A 38 -4.16 -16.51 1.53
N PRO A 39 -3.06 -16.41 2.27
CA PRO A 39 -2.35 -15.15 2.43
C PRO A 39 -1.97 -14.60 1.04
N VAL A 40 -2.02 -13.27 0.91
CA VAL A 40 -1.63 -12.56 -0.32
C VAL A 40 -0.60 -11.50 0.03
N ILE A 41 0.44 -11.37 -0.78
CA ILE A 41 1.39 -10.25 -0.68
C ILE A 41 0.78 -9.03 -1.37
N GLU A 42 0.71 -7.92 -0.63
CA GLU A 42 0.32 -6.62 -1.16
C GLU A 42 1.56 -5.72 -1.22
N VAL A 43 1.90 -5.27 -2.42
CA VAL A 43 2.93 -4.26 -2.66
C VAL A 43 2.22 -2.96 -3.07
N GLU A 44 2.38 -1.92 -2.27
CA GLU A 44 1.74 -0.61 -2.48
C GLU A 44 2.79 0.51 -2.43
N ALA A 45 2.63 1.53 -3.28
CA ALA A 45 3.38 2.78 -3.19
C ALA A 45 2.43 3.90 -2.76
N LYS A 46 2.78 4.61 -1.69
CA LYS A 46 1.98 5.70 -1.12
C LYS A 46 2.68 7.03 -1.33
N LEU A 47 1.93 8.02 -1.79
CA LEU A 47 2.37 9.42 -1.79
C LEU A 47 2.18 10.02 -0.39
N GLY A 48 3.08 10.92 -0.03
CA GLY A 48 3.08 11.59 1.25
C GLY A 48 4.31 12.46 1.43
N GLN A 49 4.71 12.66 2.68
CA GLN A 49 5.90 13.43 3.03
C GLN A 49 6.69 12.69 4.11
N LEU A 50 8.01 12.68 3.98
CA LEU A 50 8.92 12.23 5.02
C LEU A 50 9.18 13.39 5.96
N PHE A 51 8.96 13.17 7.26
CA PHE A 51 9.24 14.13 8.31
C PHE A 51 10.46 13.71 9.11
N ASP A 52 11.28 14.67 9.51
CA ASP A 52 12.25 14.46 10.57
C ASP A 52 11.50 14.38 11.91
N SER A 53 11.70 13.29 12.66
CA SER A 53 10.97 13.05 13.91
C SER A 53 11.41 13.97 15.05
N ASN A 54 12.60 14.56 14.98
CA ASN A 54 13.10 15.49 15.98
C ASN A 54 12.59 16.91 15.69
N LEU A 55 12.65 17.33 14.42
CA LEU A 55 12.29 18.69 14.00
C LEU A 55 10.79 18.85 13.69
N GLN A 56 10.07 17.75 13.47
CA GLN A 56 8.64 17.74 13.10
C GLN A 56 8.31 18.50 11.81
N GLU A 57 9.31 18.70 10.95
CA GLU A 57 9.19 19.31 9.62
C GLU A 57 9.47 18.30 8.51
N ARG A 58 9.14 18.65 7.26
CA ARG A 58 9.49 17.82 6.11
C ARG A 58 11.01 17.68 6.07
N LEU A 59 11.47 16.45 5.92
CA LEU A 59 12.88 16.08 5.82
C LEU A 59 13.57 16.96 4.77
N SER A 60 14.71 17.53 5.16
CA SER A 60 15.57 18.31 4.27
C SER A 60 16.96 17.70 4.28
N LEU A 61 17.42 17.24 3.12
CA LEU A 61 18.72 16.62 2.94
C LEU A 61 19.50 17.38 1.87
N PRO A 62 20.84 17.49 1.98
CA PRO A 62 21.68 18.15 0.99
C PRO A 62 21.88 17.25 -0.25
N VAL A 63 20.79 16.93 -0.95
CA VAL A 63 20.74 16.11 -2.16
C VAL A 63 19.84 16.77 -3.19
N GLU A 64 20.21 16.67 -4.46
CA GLU A 64 19.47 17.28 -5.58
C GLU A 64 18.66 16.26 -6.38
N SER A 65 18.74 14.98 -6.04
CA SER A 65 18.06 13.88 -6.72
C SER A 65 17.26 13.02 -5.76
N ASP A 66 16.33 12.24 -6.31
CA ASP A 66 15.54 11.29 -5.55
C ASP A 66 16.45 10.25 -4.88
N CYS A 67 16.25 10.01 -3.58
CA CYS A 67 17.13 9.18 -2.77
C CYS A 67 16.34 8.22 -1.89
N ILE A 68 16.81 6.98 -1.80
CA ILE A 68 16.31 6.03 -0.80
C ILE A 68 16.84 6.41 0.57
N ILE A 69 15.95 6.51 1.55
CA ILE A 69 16.33 6.73 2.95
C ILE A 69 16.62 5.38 3.60
N SER A 70 17.86 5.21 4.07
CA SER A 70 18.28 4.02 4.79
C SER A 70 17.51 3.87 6.10
N SER A 71 16.83 2.73 6.27
CA SER A 71 16.20 2.34 7.53
C SER A 71 17.20 1.86 8.58
N ARG A 72 18.48 1.70 8.22
CA ARG A 72 19.54 1.19 9.09
C ARG A 72 20.26 2.29 9.88
N ASP A 73 20.17 3.54 9.42
CA ASP A 73 20.81 4.66 10.11
C ASP A 73 19.89 5.17 11.21
N SER A 74 20.21 4.83 12.46
CA SER A 74 19.44 5.24 13.63
C SER A 74 19.51 6.74 13.92
N ARG A 75 20.46 7.47 13.31
CA ARG A 75 20.61 8.93 13.48
C ARG A 75 19.52 9.70 12.76
N LEU A 76 19.04 9.19 11.62
CA LEU A 76 17.99 9.83 10.82
C LEU A 76 16.62 9.18 11.10
N ARG A 77 15.96 9.66 12.15
CA ARG A 77 14.63 9.18 12.52
C ARG A 77 13.56 9.84 11.67
N THR A 78 13.08 9.12 10.66
CA THR A 78 12.02 9.63 9.77
C THR A 78 10.64 9.08 10.12
N ASN A 79 9.61 9.90 9.87
CA ASN A 79 8.22 9.49 9.94
C ASN A 79 7.53 9.84 8.62
N PHE A 80 6.98 8.84 7.94
CA PHE A 80 6.24 9.07 6.70
C PHE A 80 4.77 9.34 7.01
N ARG A 81 4.26 10.46 6.51
CA ARG A 81 2.85 10.83 6.60
C ARG A 81 2.21 10.71 5.23
N SER A 82 1.35 9.70 5.08
CA SER A 82 0.56 9.51 3.85
C SER A 82 -0.67 10.41 3.90
N SER A 83 -0.48 11.67 3.55
CA SER A 83 -1.53 12.69 3.51
C SER A 83 -1.23 13.69 2.41
N MET A 84 -2.28 14.31 1.87
CA MET A 84 -2.20 15.41 0.93
C MET A 84 -3.33 16.39 1.21
N THR A 85 -3.19 17.62 0.73
CA THR A 85 -4.26 18.63 0.84
C THR A 85 -5.43 18.28 -0.07
N GLU A 86 -6.63 18.78 0.24
CA GLU A 86 -7.80 18.60 -0.62
C GLU A 86 -7.59 19.14 -2.04
N LYS A 87 -6.84 20.23 -2.17
CA LYS A 87 -6.47 20.78 -3.48
C LYS A 87 -5.62 19.80 -4.27
N GLN A 88 -4.54 19.27 -3.67
CA GLN A 88 -3.69 18.27 -4.33
C GLN A 88 -4.46 17.01 -4.71
N HIS A 89 -5.34 16.52 -3.82
CA HIS A 89 -6.19 15.37 -4.09
C HIS A 89 -7.13 15.61 -5.28
N ARG A 90 -7.74 16.80 -5.35
CA ARG A 90 -8.61 17.22 -6.47
C ARG A 90 -7.84 17.32 -7.78
N ASP A 91 -6.66 17.91 -7.76
CA ASP A 91 -5.81 18.09 -8.94
C ASP A 91 -5.38 16.72 -9.51
N LEU A 92 -4.97 15.77 -8.64
CA LEU A 92 -4.66 14.38 -9.04
C LEU A 92 -5.88 13.63 -9.56
N ASN A 93 -7.05 13.82 -8.94
CA ASN A 93 -8.29 13.21 -9.40
C ASN A 93 -8.67 13.72 -10.81
N GLN A 94 -8.54 15.03 -11.06
CA GLN A 94 -8.79 15.60 -12.38
C GLN A 94 -7.84 15.00 -13.44
N PHE A 95 -6.55 14.88 -13.10
CA PHE A 95 -5.56 14.25 -13.98
C PHE A 95 -5.92 12.79 -14.32
N LEU A 96 -6.25 11.97 -13.31
CA LEU A 96 -6.60 10.56 -13.55
C LEU A 96 -7.91 10.40 -14.34
N ASN A 97 -8.89 11.28 -14.12
CA ASN A 97 -10.12 11.30 -14.91
C ASN A 97 -9.85 11.64 -16.38
N GLN A 98 -8.96 12.60 -16.65
CA GLN A 98 -8.54 12.91 -18.01
C GLN A 98 -7.84 11.71 -18.66
N CYS A 99 -6.87 11.08 -17.98
CA CYS A 99 -6.21 9.87 -18.49
C CYS A 99 -7.20 8.74 -18.78
N PHE A 100 -8.19 8.55 -17.88
CA PHE A 100 -9.24 7.55 -18.06
C PHE A 100 -10.03 7.83 -19.35
N GLN A 101 -10.51 9.07 -19.55
CA GLN A 101 -11.26 9.47 -20.74
C GLN A 101 -10.45 9.30 -22.03
N GLU A 102 -9.18 9.70 -22.01
CA GLU A 102 -8.28 9.58 -23.16
C GLU A 102 -7.96 8.13 -23.53
N SER A 103 -8.02 7.21 -22.56
CA SER A 103 -7.79 5.78 -22.79
C SER A 103 -9.00 5.05 -23.38
N GLN A 104 -10.21 5.63 -23.32
CA GLN A 104 -11.41 4.96 -23.81
C GLN A 104 -11.43 4.90 -25.35
N PRO A 105 -11.90 3.78 -25.93
CA PRO A 105 -12.02 3.66 -27.37
C PRO A 105 -13.03 4.69 -27.91
N ARG A 106 -12.69 5.31 -29.04
CA ARG A 106 -13.57 6.28 -29.72
C ARG A 106 -14.25 5.60 -30.91
N PRO A 107 -15.56 5.84 -31.14
CA PRO A 107 -16.26 5.29 -32.30
C PRO A 107 -15.55 5.68 -33.61
N GLY A 108 -15.31 4.70 -34.48
CA GLY A 108 -14.69 4.93 -35.79
C GLY A 108 -13.18 5.18 -35.78
N GLN A 109 -12.50 5.07 -34.64
CA GLN A 109 -11.04 5.16 -34.57
C GLN A 109 -10.41 3.81 -34.17
N PRO A 110 -9.25 3.45 -34.76
CA PRO A 110 -8.52 2.26 -34.34
C PRO A 110 -8.10 2.39 -32.87
N VAL A 111 -8.18 1.28 -32.13
CA VAL A 111 -7.81 1.23 -30.71
C VAL A 111 -6.31 1.49 -30.58
N SER A 112 -5.94 2.68 -30.11
CA SER A 112 -4.54 3.10 -29.96
C SER A 112 -3.98 2.85 -28.55
N ARG A 113 -4.85 2.65 -27.53
CA ARG A 113 -4.44 2.49 -26.13
C ARG A 113 -5.27 1.42 -25.44
N VAL A 114 -4.68 0.76 -24.44
CA VAL A 114 -5.41 -0.16 -23.56
C VAL A 114 -6.34 0.66 -22.67
N PRO A 115 -7.66 0.37 -22.64
CA PRO A 115 -8.59 1.17 -21.83
C PRO A 115 -8.34 1.01 -20.33
N MET A 116 -8.38 2.13 -19.62
CA MET A 116 -8.41 2.14 -18.16
C MET A 116 -9.79 1.70 -17.65
N LYS A 117 -9.83 1.10 -16.46
CA LYS A 117 -11.06 0.78 -15.73
C LYS A 117 -11.21 1.69 -14.52
N TYR A 118 -12.43 2.05 -14.17
CA TYR A 118 -12.76 2.92 -13.05
C TYR A 118 -13.81 2.28 -12.15
N VAL A 119 -13.60 2.36 -10.84
CA VAL A 119 -14.56 1.95 -9.81
C VAL A 119 -14.54 2.97 -8.67
N HIS A 120 -15.71 3.29 -8.13
CA HIS A 120 -15.87 4.19 -6.99
C HIS A 120 -16.58 3.46 -5.86
N THR A 121 -15.90 3.24 -4.73
CA THR A 121 -16.45 2.52 -3.58
C THR A 121 -16.53 3.40 -2.33
N LYS A 122 -17.51 3.10 -1.49
CA LYS A 122 -17.69 3.70 -0.15
C LYS A 122 -17.71 2.61 0.90
N GLU A 123 -16.62 2.45 1.60
CA GLU A 123 -16.34 1.33 2.49
C GLU A 123 -16.11 1.80 3.92
N ARG A 124 -16.52 0.99 4.89
CA ARG A 124 -16.29 1.21 6.31
C ARG A 124 -15.34 0.16 6.83
N ASP A 125 -14.17 0.55 7.33
CA ASP A 125 -13.26 -0.33 8.05
C ASP A 125 -13.52 -0.26 9.56
N THR A 126 -13.70 -1.41 10.22
CA THR A 126 -13.65 -1.55 11.67
C THR A 126 -12.50 -2.47 12.10
N PHE A 127 -11.93 -2.22 13.28
CA PHE A 127 -10.79 -2.96 13.82
C PHE A 127 -11.16 -3.73 15.08
N HIS A 128 -10.87 -5.02 15.07
CA HIS A 128 -11.23 -5.93 16.14
C HIS A 128 -9.97 -6.58 16.71
N GLU A 129 -9.93 -6.71 18.03
CA GLU A 129 -8.85 -7.45 18.67
C GLU A 129 -9.03 -8.94 18.44
N LEU A 130 -7.90 -9.62 18.21
CA LEU A 130 -7.94 -11.05 17.98
C LEU A 130 -7.73 -11.84 19.29
N PRO A 131 -8.69 -12.69 19.71
CA PRO A 131 -8.56 -13.51 20.91
C PRO A 131 -7.37 -14.48 20.80
N PRO A 132 -6.59 -14.68 21.89
CA PRO A 132 -5.46 -15.62 21.89
C PRO A 132 -5.84 -17.07 21.52
N SER A 133 -7.07 -17.48 21.81
CA SER A 133 -7.60 -18.80 21.43
C SER A 133 -7.59 -19.07 19.93
N GLN A 134 -7.56 -18.02 19.11
CA GLN A 134 -7.58 -18.12 17.65
C GLN A 134 -6.19 -18.01 17.01
N TYR A 135 -5.12 -17.84 17.80
CA TYR A 135 -3.75 -17.74 17.27
C TYR A 135 -3.25 -19.04 16.63
N SER A 136 -3.91 -20.16 16.94
CA SER A 136 -3.70 -21.46 16.27
C SER A 136 -4.12 -21.46 14.81
N LEU A 137 -5.02 -20.57 14.38
CA LEU A 137 -5.49 -20.48 12.99
C LEU A 137 -4.47 -19.84 12.05
N PHE A 138 -3.42 -19.18 12.57
CA PHE A 138 -2.36 -18.65 11.72
C PHE A 138 -1.46 -19.77 11.22
N PRO A 139 -1.13 -19.79 9.91
CA PRO A 139 -0.10 -20.66 9.38
C PRO A 139 1.21 -20.51 10.17
N PRO A 140 1.87 -21.60 10.59
CA PRO A 140 3.11 -21.53 11.37
C PRO A 140 4.18 -20.64 10.75
N SER A 141 4.34 -20.70 9.42
CA SER A 141 5.28 -19.89 8.64
C SER A 141 5.01 -18.39 8.68
N LEU A 142 3.80 -17.98 9.08
CA LEU A 142 3.38 -16.58 9.10
C LEU A 142 3.36 -15.96 10.49
N LYS A 143 3.47 -16.76 11.56
CA LYS A 143 3.30 -16.27 12.93
C LYS A 143 4.27 -15.14 13.25
N ASP A 144 5.53 -15.25 12.85
CA ASP A 144 6.54 -14.23 13.15
C ASP A 144 6.19 -12.86 12.55
N TYR A 145 5.58 -12.82 11.36
CA TYR A 145 5.13 -11.58 10.74
C TYR A 145 3.98 -10.91 11.51
N PHE A 146 3.06 -11.70 12.07
CA PHE A 146 1.85 -11.18 12.74
C PHE A 146 2.05 -10.89 14.24
N PHE A 147 2.97 -11.58 14.92
CA PHE A 147 3.15 -11.48 16.37
C PHE A 147 4.41 -10.70 16.81
N SER A 148 5.37 -10.42 15.90
CA SER A 148 6.60 -9.68 16.25
C SER A 148 6.36 -8.21 16.61
N ARG A 149 5.31 -7.58 16.09
CA ARG A 149 5.02 -6.14 16.26
C ARG A 149 3.81 -5.85 17.16
N GLY A 150 3.43 -6.82 18.00
CA GLY A 150 2.30 -6.72 18.93
C GLY A 150 1.15 -7.65 18.59
N LYS A 151 -0.03 -7.42 19.20
CA LYS A 151 -1.21 -8.26 18.98
C LYS A 151 -1.81 -8.00 17.60
N PRO A 152 -2.07 -9.05 16.79
CA PRO A 152 -2.73 -8.90 15.50
C PRO A 152 -4.17 -8.38 15.69
N ARG A 153 -4.64 -7.62 14.69
CA ARG A 153 -5.99 -7.07 14.64
C ARG A 153 -6.67 -7.52 13.37
N VAL A 154 -7.94 -7.89 13.48
CA VAL A 154 -8.79 -8.19 12.34
C VAL A 154 -9.39 -6.88 11.84
N ARG A 155 -9.22 -6.59 10.56
CA ARG A 155 -9.89 -5.51 9.84
C ARG A 155 -11.11 -6.11 9.15
N VAL A 156 -12.29 -5.61 9.49
CA VAL A 156 -13.54 -5.92 8.79
C VAL A 156 -13.90 -4.73 7.92
N THR A 157 -14.14 -4.96 6.64
CA THR A 157 -14.54 -3.95 5.67
C THR A 157 -15.98 -4.22 5.26
N THR A 158 -16.85 -3.22 5.44
CA THR A 158 -18.29 -3.29 5.20
C THR A 158 -18.68 -2.27 4.14
N ASP A 159 -19.58 -2.62 3.23
CA ASP A 159 -20.14 -1.68 2.26
C ASP A 159 -21.09 -0.70 2.98
N THR A 160 -20.90 0.60 2.75
CA THR A 160 -21.64 1.64 3.50
C THR A 160 -23.12 1.71 3.13
N LYS A 161 -23.50 1.24 1.94
CA LYS A 161 -24.89 1.32 1.46
C LYS A 161 -25.70 0.08 1.83
N THR A 162 -25.08 -1.08 1.73
CA THR A 162 -25.74 -2.39 1.90
C THR A 162 -25.48 -3.02 3.26
N GLU A 163 -24.56 -2.46 4.04
CA GLU A 163 -24.10 -2.97 5.35
C GLU A 163 -23.55 -4.41 5.29
N LYS A 164 -23.27 -4.91 4.08
CA LYS A 164 -22.71 -6.24 3.88
C LYS A 164 -21.21 -6.22 4.14
N VAL A 165 -20.73 -7.22 4.87
CA VAL A 165 -19.28 -7.45 5.06
C VAL A 165 -18.70 -7.90 3.72
N LEU A 166 -17.76 -7.11 3.20
CA LEU A 166 -17.05 -7.39 1.94
C LEU A 166 -15.83 -8.27 2.20
N HIS A 167 -15.00 -7.86 3.16
CA HIS A 167 -13.73 -8.52 3.46
C HIS A 167 -13.46 -8.51 4.96
N SER A 168 -12.85 -9.59 5.44
CA SER A 168 -12.32 -9.71 6.80
C SER A 168 -10.90 -10.21 6.68
N ILE A 169 -9.92 -9.44 7.15
CA ILE A 169 -8.50 -9.78 6.98
C ILE A 169 -7.68 -9.45 8.23
N VAL A 170 -6.52 -10.10 8.36
CA VAL A 170 -5.43 -9.66 9.25
C VAL A 170 -4.27 -9.20 8.37
N LYS A 171 -3.72 -8.02 8.65
CA LYS A 171 -2.63 -7.42 7.87
C LYS A 171 -1.35 -7.33 8.69
N ALA A 172 -0.23 -7.78 8.13
CA ALA A 172 1.10 -7.64 8.70
C ALA A 172 2.01 -6.87 7.76
N ARG A 173 2.85 -5.98 8.32
CA ARG A 173 3.88 -5.25 7.58
C ARG A 173 5.14 -6.11 7.49
N ILE A 174 5.62 -6.38 6.28
CA ILE A 174 6.91 -7.05 6.05
C ILE A 174 8.02 -6.00 6.08
N ALA A 175 7.97 -5.05 5.14
CA ALA A 175 9.04 -4.09 4.94
C ALA A 175 8.52 -2.78 4.35
N ASP A 176 9.32 -1.73 4.52
CA ASP A 176 9.08 -0.40 3.98
C ASP A 176 10.36 0.13 3.32
N LEU A 177 10.21 0.79 2.19
CA LEU A 177 11.25 1.54 1.50
C LEU A 177 10.78 2.98 1.33
N ASN A 178 11.47 3.93 1.98
CA ASN A 178 11.17 5.36 1.86
C ASN A 178 12.04 5.99 0.78
N VAL A 179 11.43 6.76 -0.10
CA VAL A 179 12.12 7.55 -1.13
C VAL A 179 11.82 9.02 -0.90
N PHE A 180 12.88 9.79 -0.67
CA PHE A 180 12.85 11.24 -0.55
C PHE A 180 13.02 11.86 -1.94
N CYS A 181 12.14 12.82 -2.28
CA CYS A 181 12.11 13.46 -3.59
C CYS A 181 12.24 14.98 -3.42
N PRO A 182 13.48 15.55 -3.45
CA PRO A 182 13.71 16.97 -3.15
C PRO A 182 13.02 17.91 -4.15
N ASN A 183 12.87 17.48 -5.40
CA ASN A 183 12.28 18.29 -6.49
C ASN A 183 10.76 18.08 -6.65
N SER A 184 10.12 17.39 -5.70
CA SER A 184 8.69 17.08 -5.71
C SER A 184 8.03 17.58 -4.43
N LEU A 185 6.72 17.84 -4.51
CA LEU A 185 5.89 18.13 -3.33
C LEU A 185 5.67 16.89 -2.45
N PHE A 186 5.78 15.70 -3.07
CA PHE A 186 5.58 14.41 -2.42
C PHE A 186 6.85 13.58 -2.44
N ASP A 187 7.11 12.99 -1.28
CA ASP A 187 7.94 11.81 -1.12
C ASP A 187 7.04 10.57 -1.28
N PHE A 188 7.62 9.38 -1.39
CA PHE A 188 6.82 8.16 -1.42
C PHE A 188 7.40 7.03 -0.58
N ARG A 189 6.52 6.13 -0.17
CA ARG A 189 6.87 4.90 0.55
C ARG A 189 6.33 3.71 -0.21
N ILE A 190 7.21 2.77 -0.53
CA ILE A 190 6.83 1.43 -0.97
C ILE A 190 6.68 0.58 0.29
N SER A 191 5.50 -0.02 0.50
CA SER A 191 5.22 -0.93 1.59
C SER A 191 4.93 -2.32 1.03
N VAL A 192 5.53 -3.34 1.65
CA VAL A 192 5.19 -4.75 1.40
C VAL A 192 4.45 -5.27 2.63
N ASN A 193 3.25 -5.77 2.42
CA ASN A 193 2.39 -6.32 3.46
C ASN A 193 1.95 -7.74 3.11
N ILE A 194 1.57 -8.52 4.13
CA ILE A 194 0.81 -9.76 3.98
C ILE A 194 -0.62 -9.46 4.42
N GLU A 195 -1.59 -9.75 3.56
CA GLU A 195 -3.01 -9.77 3.90
C GLU A 195 -3.49 -11.22 3.98
N LEU A 196 -3.90 -11.65 5.18
CA LEU A 196 -4.46 -12.98 5.42
C LEU A 196 -5.97 -12.86 5.55
N PRO A 197 -6.77 -13.50 4.66
CA PRO A 197 -8.22 -13.61 4.84
C PRO A 197 -8.56 -14.25 6.19
N TRP A 198 -9.36 -13.57 7.00
CA TRP A 198 -9.72 -14.00 8.33
C TRP A 198 -11.07 -14.71 8.34
N LYS A 199 -11.04 -16.00 8.70
CA LYS A 199 -12.23 -16.86 8.78
C LYS A 199 -12.64 -17.22 10.22
N GLY A 200 -11.83 -16.85 11.19
CA GLY A 200 -12.14 -17.07 12.60
C GLY A 200 -13.25 -16.15 13.10
N GLN A 201 -13.67 -16.36 14.35
CA GLN A 201 -14.60 -15.44 15.00
C GLN A 201 -13.96 -14.05 15.15
N VAL A 202 -14.72 -13.02 14.86
CA VAL A 202 -14.28 -11.63 15.07
C VAL A 202 -14.59 -11.25 16.51
N GLY A 203 -13.57 -10.81 17.25
CA GLY A 203 -13.72 -10.34 18.63
C GLY A 203 -14.48 -9.01 18.72
N PRO A 204 -14.63 -8.45 19.94
CA PRO A 204 -15.20 -7.13 20.12
C PRO A 204 -14.38 -6.07 19.35
N VAL A 205 -15.05 -4.99 18.94
CA VAL A 205 -14.39 -3.83 18.34
C VAL A 205 -13.37 -3.30 19.34
N SER A 206 -12.13 -3.07 18.91
CA SER A 206 -11.08 -2.55 19.78
C SER A 206 -11.44 -1.16 20.28
N GLU A 207 -11.31 -0.91 21.59
CA GLU A 207 -11.68 0.38 22.20
C GLU A 207 -10.65 1.51 21.95
N ARG A 208 -9.49 1.19 21.37
CA ARG A 208 -8.41 2.15 21.09
C ARG A 208 -8.79 3.13 19.96
N GLN A 209 -8.16 4.31 19.94
CA GLN A 209 -8.37 5.37 18.93
C GLN A 209 -8.26 4.82 17.49
N GLY A 210 -9.20 5.21 16.62
CA GLY A 210 -9.32 4.70 15.24
C GLY A 210 -10.37 3.59 15.05
N LYS A 211 -11.45 3.60 15.86
CA LYS A 211 -12.53 2.59 15.90
C LYS A 211 -13.14 2.26 14.54
N GLU A 212 -13.28 3.26 13.69
CA GLU A 212 -13.96 3.17 12.41
C GLU A 212 -13.31 4.14 11.42
N ARG A 213 -13.15 3.72 10.17
CA ARG A 213 -12.65 4.58 9.09
C ARG A 213 -13.59 4.48 7.90
N CYS A 214 -14.19 5.60 7.51
CA CYS A 214 -15.08 5.68 6.37
C CYS A 214 -14.28 6.10 5.14
N LYS A 215 -14.11 5.19 4.20
CA LYS A 215 -13.31 5.41 2.99
C LYS A 215 -14.20 5.74 1.82
N ASP A 216 -13.91 6.86 1.17
CA ASP A 216 -14.43 7.20 -0.14
C ASP A 216 -13.28 7.04 -1.16
N ARG A 217 -13.35 6.00 -2.01
CA ARG A 217 -12.23 5.58 -2.85
C ARG A 217 -12.57 5.59 -4.33
N MET A 218 -11.80 6.35 -5.10
CA MET A 218 -11.77 6.30 -6.55
C MET A 218 -10.57 5.45 -7.02
N SER A 219 -10.87 4.32 -7.66
CA SER A 219 -9.90 3.32 -8.09
C SER A 219 -9.79 3.28 -9.61
N TYR A 220 -8.58 3.52 -10.12
CA TYR A 220 -8.24 3.46 -11.54
C TYR A 220 -7.34 2.26 -11.79
N LYS A 221 -7.71 1.37 -12.70
CA LYS A 221 -6.91 0.19 -13.05
C LYS A 221 -6.45 0.26 -14.50
N HIS A 222 -5.15 0.09 -14.71
CA HIS A 222 -4.53 0.06 -16.03
C HIS A 222 -3.38 -0.95 -16.05
N LEU A 223 -3.45 -1.93 -16.95
CA LEU A 223 -2.49 -3.05 -17.01
C LEU A 223 -2.38 -3.77 -15.65
N ALA A 224 -1.16 -3.87 -15.12
CA ALA A 224 -0.86 -4.49 -13.83
C ALA A 224 -1.05 -3.55 -12.62
N TYR A 225 -1.36 -2.27 -12.85
CA TYR A 225 -1.37 -1.25 -11.81
C TYR A 225 -2.79 -0.84 -11.43
N GLN A 226 -2.96 -0.56 -10.14
CA GLN A 226 -4.13 0.08 -9.58
C GLN A 226 -3.70 1.35 -8.84
N ILE A 227 -4.38 2.45 -9.12
CA ILE A 227 -4.15 3.76 -8.50
C ILE A 227 -5.42 4.11 -7.74
N ASP A 228 -5.29 4.24 -6.42
CA ASP A 228 -6.40 4.54 -5.53
C ASP A 228 -6.24 5.94 -4.92
N LEU A 229 -7.21 6.81 -5.20
CA LEU A 229 -7.40 8.06 -4.48
C LEU A 229 -8.44 7.83 -3.39
N THR A 230 -8.02 7.93 -2.13
CA THR A 230 -8.86 7.61 -0.98
C THR A 230 -8.95 8.79 -0.02
N GLN A 231 -10.18 9.21 0.28
CA GLN A 231 -10.50 10.08 1.40
C GLN A 231 -10.95 9.20 2.58
N VAL A 232 -10.44 9.48 3.78
CA VAL A 232 -10.67 8.68 5.01
C VAL A 232 -11.18 9.58 6.13
#